data_AF-A0A820PE85-F1
#
_entry.id   AF-A0A820PE85-F1
#
_cell.length_a   1.000
_cell.length_b   1.000
_cell.length_c   1.000
_cell.angle_alpha   90.00
_cell.angle_beta   90.00
_cell.angle_gamma   90.00
#
_symmetry.space_group_name_H-M   'P 1'
#
loop_
_entity.id
_entity.type
_entity.pdbx_description
1 polymer ?
#
loop_
_entity_poly.entity_id
_entity_poly.type
_entity_poly.pdbx_seq_one_letter_code
_entity_poly.pdbx_strand_id
1 'polypeptide(L)'
;MHQQNFTFDELHRLNITSHEILLWSSSIDLAERYQYYIDQPIKSVQLNEQFFNCTPPRFGSRCQYSFELVSNVADMALNVLWQSDMTDAVTHRTCYILLDCDRGPAPMCLDWREICNGRIDCFNNGVDESQCFELEI
;
A
#
# COMPACT_ATOMS: atom_id res chain seq x y z
N MET A 1 16.91 -0.91 20.81
CA MET A 1 16.58 -1.59 19.55
C MET A 1 17.42 -0.95 18.46
N HIS A 2 18.41 -1.66 17.91
CA HIS A 2 19.27 -1.13 16.84
C HIS A 2 18.67 -1.55 15.50
N GLN A 3 17.90 -0.65 14.87
CA GLN A 3 17.55 -0.79 13.46
C GLN A 3 18.69 -0.18 12.65
N GLN A 4 19.28 -0.96 11.75
CA GLN A 4 20.31 -0.45 10.85
C GLN A 4 19.62 0.37 9.76
N ASN A 5 20.03 1.63 9.65
CA ASN A 5 19.67 2.48 8.54
C ASN A 5 20.82 2.50 7.53
N PHE A 6 20.46 2.61 6.26
CA PHE A 6 21.39 2.67 5.16
C PHE A 6 20.98 3.80 4.23
N THR A 7 21.96 4.52 3.71
CA THR A 7 21.75 5.39 2.56
C THR A 7 21.72 4.57 1.27
N PHE A 8 21.12 5.12 0.21
CA PHE A 8 21.14 4.47 -1.10
C PHE A 8 22.57 4.21 -1.60
N ASP A 9 23.50 5.12 -1.31
CA ASP A 9 24.92 4.94 -1.65
C ASP A 9 25.58 3.79 -0.88
N GLU A 10 25.25 3.60 0.41
CA GLU A 10 25.73 2.46 1.19
C GLU A 10 25.14 1.14 0.68
N LEU A 11 23.84 1.10 0.39
CA LEU A 11 23.19 -0.07 -0.19
C LEU A 11 23.81 -0.47 -1.54
N HIS A 12 24.10 0.52 -2.38
CA HIS A 12 24.72 0.30 -3.67
C HIS A 12 26.16 -0.21 -3.54
N ARG A 13 26.94 0.36 -2.61
CA ARG A 13 28.30 -0.15 -2.30
C ARG A 13 28.29 -1.57 -1.74
N LEU A 14 27.21 -1.97 -1.07
CA LEU A 14 26.99 -3.34 -0.59
C LEU A 14 26.42 -4.29 -1.67
N ASN A 15 26.24 -3.83 -2.92
CA ASN A 15 25.64 -4.56 -4.03
C ASN A 15 24.23 -5.09 -3.72
N ILE A 16 23.47 -4.39 -2.88
CA ILE A 16 22.07 -4.74 -2.60
C ILE A 16 21.20 -4.34 -3.79
N THR A 17 20.33 -5.24 -4.22
CA THR A 17 19.38 -5.02 -5.31
C THR A 17 18.07 -4.38 -4.82
N SER A 18 17.35 -3.72 -5.73
CA SER A 18 16.00 -3.21 -5.45
C SER A 18 15.03 -4.32 -5.04
N HIS A 19 15.19 -5.52 -5.62
CA HIS A 19 14.41 -6.69 -5.26
C HIS A 19 14.65 -7.13 -3.81
N GLU A 20 15.90 -7.11 -3.33
CA GLU A 20 16.19 -7.41 -1.92
C GLU A 20 15.57 -6.38 -0.96
N ILE A 21 15.55 -5.10 -1.33
CA ILE A 21 14.86 -4.06 -0.55
C ILE A 21 13.37 -4.35 -0.42
N LEU A 22 12.70 -4.78 -1.50
CA LEU A 22 11.29 -5.21 -1.44
C LEU A 22 11.09 -6.37 -0.45
N LEU A 23 11.98 -7.35 -0.45
CA LEU A 23 11.91 -8.49 0.48
C LEU A 23 12.12 -8.10 1.95
N TRP A 24 12.73 -6.94 2.21
CA TRP A 24 12.96 -6.42 3.56
C TRP A 24 11.79 -5.57 4.09
N SER A 25 10.57 -5.84 3.65
CA SER A 25 9.35 -5.16 4.10
C SER A 25 9.34 -3.64 3.80
N SER A 26 10.02 -3.24 2.73
CA SER A 26 9.96 -1.89 2.17
C SER A 26 8.67 -1.66 1.39
N SER A 27 8.29 -0.39 1.19
CA SER A 27 7.29 -0.03 0.17
C SER A 27 7.86 -0.20 -1.25
N ILE A 28 6.96 -0.38 -2.22
CA ILE A 28 7.32 -0.47 -3.64
C ILE A 28 7.96 0.82 -4.14
N ASP A 29 7.39 1.98 -3.76
CA ASP A 29 7.91 3.29 -4.16
C ASP A 29 9.38 3.49 -3.75
N LEU A 30 9.78 2.98 -2.57
CA LEU A 30 11.16 3.11 -2.10
C LEU A 30 12.11 2.23 -2.91
N ALA A 31 11.68 0.99 -3.22
CA ALA A 31 12.48 0.08 -4.03
C ALA A 31 12.65 0.60 -5.47
N GLU A 32 11.60 1.20 -6.04
CA GLU A 32 11.66 1.84 -7.36
C GLU A 32 12.57 3.07 -7.37
N ARG A 33 12.50 3.92 -6.34
CA ARG A 33 13.44 5.05 -6.21
C ARG A 33 14.88 4.57 -6.06
N TYR A 34 15.11 3.48 -5.35
CA TYR A 34 16.43 2.89 -5.25
C TYR A 34 16.90 2.28 -6.59
N GLN A 35 16.03 1.62 -7.34
CA GLN A 35 16.35 1.16 -8.70
C GLN A 35 16.71 2.33 -9.61
N TYR A 36 15.93 3.41 -9.56
CA TYR A 36 16.21 4.64 -10.30
C TYR A 36 17.57 5.25 -9.92
N TYR A 37 17.93 5.21 -8.63
CA TYR A 37 19.25 5.60 -8.15
C TYR A 37 20.37 4.75 -8.75
N ILE A 38 20.21 3.42 -8.80
CA ILE A 38 21.18 2.49 -9.41
C ILE A 38 21.35 2.78 -10.90
N ASP A 39 20.26 3.05 -11.61
CA ASP A 39 20.27 3.26 -13.06
C ASP A 39 20.86 4.63 -13.46
N GLN A 40 20.71 5.66 -12.62
CA GLN A 40 21.18 7.03 -12.89
C GLN A 40 21.92 7.67 -11.70
N PRO A 41 23.07 7.13 -11.25
CA PRO A 41 23.73 7.54 -10.01
C PRO A 41 24.21 9.00 -10.02
N ILE A 42 24.55 9.54 -11.19
CA ILE A 42 25.16 10.88 -11.34
C ILE A 42 24.12 12.02 -11.25
N LYS A 43 22.82 11.73 -11.43
CA LYS A 43 21.74 12.74 -11.44
C LYS A 43 20.84 12.70 -10.20
N SER A 44 21.08 11.74 -9.30
CA SER A 44 20.15 11.46 -8.22
C SER A 44 20.30 12.45 -7.07
N VAL A 45 19.23 13.20 -6.79
CA VAL A 45 19.03 13.97 -5.56
C VAL A 45 18.86 13.04 -4.34
N GLN A 46 18.67 11.74 -4.56
CA GLN A 46 18.35 10.72 -3.54
C GLN A 46 19.58 10.03 -2.91
N LEU A 47 20.79 10.53 -3.14
CA LEU A 47 22.01 10.01 -2.48
C LEU A 47 21.86 9.87 -0.95
N ASN A 48 21.15 10.80 -0.33
CA ASN A 48 20.92 10.86 1.11
C ASN A 48 19.58 10.24 1.54
N GLU A 49 18.83 9.63 0.63
CA GLU A 49 17.61 8.93 1.00
C GLU A 49 17.95 7.72 1.87
N GLN A 50 17.24 7.59 2.98
CA GLN A 50 17.51 6.58 4.00
C GLN A 50 16.51 5.44 3.89
N PHE A 51 17.04 4.24 3.86
CA PHE A 51 16.33 2.99 4.03
C PHE A 51 16.54 2.46 5.46
N PHE A 52 15.49 1.92 6.06
CA PHE A 52 15.56 1.27 7.37
C PHE A 52 15.29 -0.23 7.17
N ASN A 53 16.26 -1.07 7.52
CA ASN A 53 16.08 -2.51 7.45
C ASN A 53 15.20 -2.98 8.62
N CYS A 54 13.92 -3.21 8.31
CA CYS A 54 12.91 -3.59 9.29
C CYS A 54 12.88 -5.11 9.49
N THR A 55 12.95 -5.56 10.74
CA THR A 55 12.65 -6.96 11.06
C THR A 55 11.13 -7.18 11.01
N PRO A 56 10.64 -8.17 10.25
CA PRO A 56 9.24 -8.56 10.29
C PRO A 56 8.76 -8.83 11.73
N PRO A 57 7.53 -8.45 12.12
CA PRO A 57 6.43 -7.94 11.27
C PRO A 57 6.38 -6.41 11.15
N ARG A 58 7.51 -5.71 11.37
CA ARG A 58 7.53 -4.24 11.30
C ARG A 58 7.66 -3.74 9.88
N PHE A 59 6.98 -2.63 9.58
CA PHE A 59 6.97 -1.99 8.26
C PHE A 59 6.82 -0.47 8.39
N GLY A 60 6.91 0.21 7.25
CA GLY A 60 6.86 1.67 7.13
C GLY A 60 8.23 2.31 6.99
N SER A 61 8.25 3.60 6.64
CA SER A 61 9.46 4.36 6.29
C SER A 61 10.56 4.38 7.36
N ARG A 62 10.21 4.11 8.62
CA ARG A 62 11.09 4.03 9.79
C ARG A 62 10.75 2.81 10.66
N CYS A 63 10.19 1.75 10.05
CA CYS A 63 9.72 0.56 10.77
C CYS A 63 8.73 0.88 11.90
N GLN A 64 7.95 1.97 11.75
CA GLN A 64 7.10 2.51 12.83
C GLN A 64 5.80 1.73 13.05
N TYR A 65 5.41 0.90 12.08
CA TYR A 65 4.18 0.11 12.15
C TYR A 65 4.53 -1.36 12.34
N SER A 66 3.62 -2.10 12.96
CA SER A 66 3.69 -3.55 13.10
C SER A 66 2.31 -4.12 13.21
N PHE A 67 2.09 -5.30 12.64
CA PHE A 67 0.88 -6.05 12.95
C PHE A 67 1.03 -6.67 14.34
N GLU A 68 0.01 -6.49 15.18
CA GLU A 68 -0.18 -7.34 16.35
C GLU A 68 -0.58 -8.71 15.82
N LEU A 69 0.40 -9.58 15.61
CA LEU A 69 0.15 -10.97 15.24
C LEU A 69 -0.48 -11.65 16.45
N VAL A 70 -1.81 -11.66 16.47
CA VAL A 70 -2.60 -12.50 17.38
C VAL A 70 -2.14 -13.94 17.14
N SER A 71 -1.68 -14.60 18.20
CA SER A 71 -0.85 -15.81 18.15
C SER A 71 -1.55 -17.04 17.56
N ASN A 72 -2.83 -16.98 17.22
CA ASN A 72 -3.53 -18.06 16.53
C ASN A 72 -4.13 -17.60 15.19
N VAL A 73 -3.69 -18.29 14.14
CA VAL A 73 -4.30 -18.23 12.81
C VAL A 73 -5.80 -18.58 12.88
N ALA A 74 -6.20 -19.35 13.90
CA ALA A 74 -7.59 -19.66 14.21
C ALA A 74 -8.41 -18.42 14.63
N ASP A 75 -7.91 -17.51 15.50
CA ASP A 75 -8.70 -16.29 15.82
C ASP A 75 -8.62 -15.27 14.69
N MET A 76 -7.59 -15.32 13.84
CA MET A 76 -7.55 -14.50 12.63
C MET A 76 -8.58 -14.97 11.60
N ALA A 77 -8.68 -16.28 11.38
CA ALA A 77 -9.71 -16.89 10.52
C ALA A 77 -11.11 -16.73 11.12
N LEU A 78 -11.26 -16.87 12.44
CA LEU A 78 -12.50 -16.52 13.11
C LEU A 78 -12.80 -15.03 12.89
N ASN A 79 -11.93 -14.08 13.24
CA ASN A 79 -12.24 -12.67 13.06
C ASN A 79 -12.60 -12.30 11.61
N VAL A 80 -12.00 -12.92 10.60
CA VAL A 80 -12.37 -12.75 9.19
C VAL A 80 -13.73 -13.38 8.86
N LEU A 81 -14.05 -14.55 9.43
CA LEU A 81 -15.33 -15.22 9.24
C LEU A 81 -16.47 -14.56 10.05
N TRP A 82 -16.21 -14.06 11.26
CA TRP A 82 -17.16 -13.36 12.14
C TRP A 82 -17.34 -11.88 11.75
N GLN A 83 -16.42 -11.28 10.98
CA GLN A 83 -16.65 -10.00 10.29
C GLN A 83 -17.65 -10.11 9.14
N SER A 84 -17.91 -11.32 8.62
CA SER A 84 -18.97 -11.53 7.62
C SER A 84 -20.39 -11.47 8.19
N ASP A 85 -20.52 -11.54 9.52
CA ASP A 85 -21.80 -11.56 10.25
C ASP A 85 -22.05 -10.27 11.05
N MET A 86 -21.55 -9.15 10.52
CA MET A 86 -21.61 -7.85 11.19
C MET A 86 -22.84 -7.05 10.73
N THR A 87 -23.98 -7.33 11.36
CA THR A 87 -25.16 -6.44 11.36
C THR A 87 -24.91 -5.09 12.07
N ASP A 88 -23.71 -4.86 12.63
CA ASP A 88 -23.35 -3.67 13.42
C ASP A 88 -22.08 -2.91 12.94
N ALA A 89 -21.50 -3.21 11.77
CA ALA A 89 -20.31 -2.50 11.23
C ALA A 89 -20.60 -1.34 10.26
N VAL A 90 -21.87 -1.01 10.01
CA VAL A 90 -22.26 -0.27 8.79
C VAL A 90 -21.99 1.24 8.88
N THR A 91 -21.48 1.78 9.98
CA THR A 91 -21.40 3.25 10.13
C THR A 91 -20.09 3.89 9.67
N HIS A 92 -19.02 3.13 9.42
CA HIS A 92 -17.71 3.71 9.04
C HIS A 92 -17.16 3.05 7.78
N ARG A 93 -17.94 3.04 6.70
CA ARG A 93 -17.39 2.74 5.38
C ARG A 93 -16.48 3.90 4.96
N THR A 94 -15.22 3.59 4.65
CA THR A 94 -14.30 4.55 4.05
C THR A 94 -14.69 4.73 2.59
N CYS A 95 -15.12 5.92 2.23
CA CYS A 95 -15.49 6.24 0.86
C CYS A 95 -14.24 6.58 0.04
N TYR A 96 -14.17 6.10 -1.19
CA TYR A 96 -13.19 6.59 -2.13
C TYR A 96 -13.55 8.01 -2.57
N ILE A 97 -12.62 8.95 -2.37
CA ILE A 97 -12.88 10.40 -2.57
C ILE A 97 -12.18 10.99 -3.79
N LEU A 98 -11.29 10.24 -4.45
CA LEU A 98 -10.50 10.73 -5.57
C LEU A 98 -11.24 10.58 -6.92
N LEU A 99 -12.36 9.85 -6.94
CA LEU A 99 -13.25 9.73 -8.08
C LEU A 99 -14.60 10.37 -7.73
N ASP A 100 -15.03 11.32 -8.55
CA ASP A 100 -16.34 11.97 -8.41
C ASP A 100 -17.42 11.01 -8.90
N CYS A 101 -17.96 10.18 -8.00
CA CYS A 101 -18.93 9.13 -8.28
C CYS A 101 -20.28 9.45 -7.62
N ASP A 102 -21.34 9.51 -8.43
CA ASP A 102 -22.72 9.57 -7.93
C ASP A 102 -23.23 8.15 -7.68
N ARG A 103 -23.06 7.66 -6.44
CA ARG A 103 -23.55 6.34 -6.01
C ARG A 103 -24.95 6.41 -5.37
N GLY A 104 -25.60 7.57 -5.41
CA GLY A 104 -26.88 7.81 -4.75
C GLY A 104 -26.74 8.46 -3.36
N PRO A 105 -27.83 8.49 -2.57
CA PRO A 105 -27.88 9.26 -1.34
C PRO A 105 -26.96 8.69 -0.25
N ALA A 106 -26.39 9.56 0.57
CA ALA A 106 -25.62 9.17 1.74
C ALA A 106 -26.44 8.20 2.62
N PRO A 107 -25.83 7.13 3.17
CA PRO A 107 -24.39 6.88 3.29
C PRO A 107 -23.80 6.00 2.17
N MET A 108 -24.50 5.82 1.04
CA MET A 108 -23.96 5.02 -0.06
C MET A 108 -22.76 5.73 -0.67
N CYS A 109 -21.61 5.07 -0.65
CA CYS A 109 -20.39 5.58 -1.26
C CYS A 109 -19.57 4.45 -1.88
N LEU A 110 -18.75 4.84 -2.85
CA LEU A 110 -17.93 3.94 -3.66
C LEU A 110 -16.79 3.37 -2.83
N ASP A 111 -16.66 2.04 -2.80
CA ASP A 111 -15.47 1.35 -2.32
C ASP A 111 -14.40 1.36 -3.43
N TRP A 112 -13.13 1.52 -3.08
CA TRP A 112 -12.05 1.58 -4.07
C TRP A 112 -11.91 0.27 -4.87
N ARG A 113 -12.37 -0.86 -4.32
CA ARG A 113 -12.39 -2.18 -5.00
C ARG A 113 -13.48 -2.29 -6.05
N GLU A 114 -14.41 -1.34 -6.06
CA GLU A 114 -15.51 -1.30 -7.00
C GLU A 114 -15.16 -0.51 -8.27
N ILE A 115 -14.02 0.18 -8.28
CA ILE A 115 -13.50 0.87 -9.46
C ILE A 115 -12.86 -0.15 -10.39
N CYS A 116 -13.22 -0.11 -11.67
CA CYS A 116 -12.66 -0.97 -12.72
C CYS A 116 -12.81 -2.46 -12.46
N ASN A 117 -13.96 -2.83 -11.89
CA ASN A 117 -14.32 -4.21 -11.63
C ASN A 117 -15.19 -4.83 -12.75
N GLY A 118 -15.49 -4.05 -13.80
CA GLY A 118 -16.35 -4.46 -14.92
C GLY A 118 -17.85 -4.29 -14.65
N ARG A 119 -18.25 -3.61 -13.56
CA ARG A 119 -19.65 -3.27 -13.22
C ARG A 119 -19.78 -1.77 -13.08
N ILE A 120 -20.80 -1.21 -13.73
CA ILE A 120 -21.14 0.20 -13.57
C ILE A 120 -21.90 0.36 -12.27
N ASP A 121 -21.25 0.97 -11.28
CA ASP A 121 -21.84 1.29 -10.00
C ASP A 121 -22.10 2.80 -9.81
N CYS A 122 -21.42 3.67 -10.57
CA CYS A 122 -21.64 5.12 -10.53
C CYS A 122 -22.70 5.57 -11.56
N PHE A 123 -23.76 6.25 -11.09
CA PHE A 123 -24.88 6.71 -11.94
C PHE A 123 -24.52 7.89 -12.84
N ASN A 124 -23.48 8.65 -12.51
CA ASN A 124 -22.97 9.73 -13.32
C ASN A 124 -22.11 9.20 -14.48
N ASN A 125 -22.75 8.45 -15.39
CA ASN A 125 -22.16 7.99 -16.64
C ASN A 125 -21.10 6.88 -16.51
N GLY A 126 -21.14 6.09 -15.43
CA GLY A 126 -20.24 4.94 -15.22
C GLY A 126 -18.77 5.32 -15.15
N VAL A 127 -18.47 6.43 -14.48
CA VAL A 127 -17.11 6.96 -14.34
C VAL A 127 -16.13 5.98 -13.73
N ASP A 128 -16.60 5.10 -12.86
CA ASP A 128 -15.86 4.00 -12.24
C ASP A 128 -15.31 2.99 -13.23
N GLU A 129 -15.84 2.93 -14.45
CA GLU A 129 -15.42 1.99 -15.50
C GLU A 129 -14.87 2.70 -16.74
N SER A 130 -14.77 4.04 -16.71
CA SER A 130 -14.50 4.84 -17.90
C SER A 130 -13.01 5.00 -18.26
N GLN A 131 -12.11 4.96 -17.27
CA GLN A 131 -10.67 5.25 -17.43
C GLN A 131 -9.76 4.24 -16.72
N CYS A 132 -10.11 2.96 -16.76
CA CYS A 132 -9.36 1.92 -16.06
C CYS A 132 -7.90 1.82 -16.45
N PHE A 133 -7.61 1.97 -17.74
CA PHE A 133 -6.23 1.97 -18.22
C PHE A 133 -5.38 3.12 -17.69
N GLU A 134 -5.97 4.27 -17.31
CA GLU A 134 -5.22 5.41 -16.74
C GLU A 134 -5.04 5.27 -15.22
N LEU A 135 -5.89 4.48 -14.56
CA LEU A 135 -5.85 4.23 -13.11
C LEU A 135 -4.97 3.04 -12.73
N GLU A 136 -4.63 2.17 -13.69
CA GLU A 136 -3.76 1.00 -13.51
C GLU A 136 -2.27 1.25 -13.85
N ILE A 137 -1.89 2.51 -14.18
CA ILE A 137 -0.51 2.90 -14.54
C ILE A 137 0.29 3.37 -13.33
#